data_AF-A0A316E113-F1
#
_entry.id   AF-A0A316E113-F1
#
_cell.length_a   1.000
_cell.length_b   1.000
_cell.length_c   1.000
_cell.angle_alpha   90.00
_cell.angle_beta   90.00
_cell.angle_gamma   90.00
#
_symmetry.space_group_name_H-M   'P 1'
#
loop_
_entity.id
_entity.type
_entity.pdbx_description
1 polymer ?
#
loop_
_entity_poly.entity_id
_entity_poly.type
_entity_poly.pdbx_seq_one_letter_code
_entity_poly.pdbx_strand_id
1 'polypeptide(L)'
;MNPSSSGWIDKFGYLVKDQVESYKDYIDLYEALKNTGFVYGLNIKFPRFIHPEHKLSEDEKAKINLLAALYYTYRFEKKSTDFNAFLIAVFQFYQDLGLNKISFLNKLFVGSKTSDQLEKLIDTRVYLEDNVISKTFNSIITNSLLYIDVLTFKRYLSNPSAIEEFAENFEKTAMNVIYHTLNSKENHENDHKLAHLFEASLTFIDSETHTFDANYRDRLQKDLSPIEKQYLLDLAALTIWEDHSIDYMESEFIYQFGKDLGFTKNEIATILDDISVFFEKNLKIIPHLKNHNLASKFYDSMSKVVNKLILRNSKRLQKELSESKELVALISKSTVRDLSAEEKKKVQSQLLDIFKSIPSLAIFMLPGGAILLPIFIKLIPKLLPSSFDENRIDKT
;
A
#
# COMPACT_ATOMS: atom_id res chain seq x y z
N MET A 1 -7.74 -24.49 -2.12
CA MET A 1 -6.80 -23.79 -1.23
C MET A 1 -7.49 -22.54 -0.74
N ASN A 2 -7.41 -22.26 0.56
CA ASN A 2 -8.00 -21.08 1.18
C ASN A 2 -6.90 -20.30 1.93
N PRO A 3 -6.39 -19.17 1.38
CA PRO A 3 -5.32 -18.38 2.00
C PRO A 3 -5.71 -17.67 3.31
N SER A 4 -6.96 -17.80 3.74
CA SER A 4 -7.47 -17.29 5.02
C SER A 4 -7.61 -18.39 6.08
N SER A 5 -7.33 -19.66 5.73
CA SER A 5 -7.40 -20.80 6.65
C SER A 5 -6.01 -21.34 6.97
N SER A 6 -5.83 -21.88 8.17
CA SER A 6 -4.56 -22.48 8.61
C SER A 6 -4.09 -23.62 7.69
N GLY A 7 -2.79 -23.73 7.47
CA GLY A 7 -2.16 -24.78 6.66
C GLY A 7 -2.19 -24.52 5.15
N TRP A 8 -2.52 -23.30 4.73
CA TRP A 8 -2.53 -22.92 3.32
C TRP A 8 -1.11 -22.80 2.74
N ILE A 9 -0.09 -22.45 3.54
CA ILE A 9 1.30 -22.43 3.08
C ILE A 9 1.82 -23.86 2.86
N ASP A 10 1.50 -24.80 3.74
CA ASP A 10 1.84 -26.21 3.56
C ASP A 10 1.16 -26.76 2.28
N LYS A 11 -0.12 -26.39 2.07
CA LYS A 11 -0.85 -26.73 0.84
C LYS A 11 -0.22 -26.10 -0.40
N PHE A 12 0.25 -24.86 -0.32
CA PHE A 12 1.01 -24.22 -1.40
C PHE A 12 2.30 -24.99 -1.70
N GLY A 13 3.08 -25.36 -0.68
CA GLY A 13 4.29 -26.17 -0.82
C GLY A 13 4.03 -27.50 -1.52
N TYR A 14 2.94 -28.18 -1.17
CA TYR A 14 2.52 -29.40 -1.84
C TYR A 14 2.16 -29.18 -3.32
N LEU A 15 1.52 -28.06 -3.68
CA LEU A 15 1.13 -27.77 -5.06
C LEU A 15 2.32 -27.34 -5.92
N VAL A 16 3.22 -26.52 -5.36
CA VAL A 16 4.32 -25.89 -6.10
C VAL A 16 5.48 -26.85 -6.39
N LYS A 17 5.56 -27.97 -5.68
CA LYS A 17 6.60 -29.01 -5.90
C LYS A 17 6.62 -29.51 -7.35
N ASP A 18 5.46 -29.58 -7.99
CA ASP A 18 5.28 -30.08 -9.36
C ASP A 18 5.35 -28.94 -10.41
N GLN A 19 5.68 -27.72 -9.97
CA GLN A 19 5.60 -26.47 -10.74
C GLN A 19 6.99 -25.86 -10.94
N VAL A 20 7.98 -26.73 -11.16
CA VAL A 20 9.40 -26.34 -11.26
C VAL A 20 9.63 -25.43 -12.48
N GLU A 21 8.94 -25.67 -13.58
CA GLU A 21 9.12 -24.98 -14.86
C GLU A 21 8.07 -23.89 -15.13
N SER A 22 7.28 -23.49 -14.13
CA SER A 22 6.22 -22.49 -14.33
C SER A 22 6.75 -21.12 -14.76
N TYR A 23 7.99 -20.80 -14.39
CA TYR A 23 8.69 -19.57 -14.76
C TYR A 23 10.15 -19.90 -15.08
N LYS A 24 10.66 -19.37 -16.19
CA LYS A 24 12.02 -19.63 -16.69
C LYS A 24 13.08 -18.90 -15.86
N ASP A 25 12.80 -17.65 -15.54
CA ASP A 25 13.72 -16.74 -14.83
C ASP A 25 12.94 -15.60 -14.17
N TYR A 26 13.68 -14.62 -13.65
CA TYR A 26 13.12 -13.44 -13.02
C TYR A 26 12.28 -12.56 -13.94
N ILE A 27 12.64 -12.47 -15.22
CA ILE A 27 11.94 -11.62 -16.18
C ILE A 27 10.57 -12.25 -16.47
N ASP A 28 10.55 -13.57 -16.69
CA ASP A 28 9.32 -14.33 -16.89
C ASP A 28 8.41 -14.29 -15.65
N LEU A 29 8.98 -14.40 -14.44
CA LEU A 29 8.24 -14.23 -13.19
C LEU A 29 7.67 -12.81 -13.08
N TYR A 30 8.45 -11.77 -13.39
CA TYR A 30 8.00 -10.39 -13.29
C TYR A 30 6.84 -10.10 -14.24
N GLU A 31 6.94 -10.53 -15.50
CA GLU A 31 5.86 -10.39 -16.48
C GLU A 31 4.61 -11.16 -16.07
N ALA A 32 4.76 -12.35 -15.47
CA ALA A 32 3.63 -13.06 -14.89
C ALA A 32 2.99 -12.25 -13.74
N LEU A 33 3.79 -11.65 -12.85
CA LEU A 33 3.29 -10.85 -11.74
C LEU A 33 2.60 -9.56 -12.22
N LYS A 34 3.11 -8.88 -13.26
CA LYS A 34 2.40 -7.79 -13.97
C LYS A 34 1.04 -8.26 -14.46
N ASN A 35 0.98 -9.41 -15.13
CA ASN A 35 -0.26 -9.99 -15.63
C ASN A 35 -1.27 -10.40 -14.54
N THR A 36 -0.78 -10.73 -13.33
CA THR A 36 -1.64 -10.95 -12.16
C THR A 36 -2.13 -9.66 -11.50
N GLY A 37 -1.56 -8.51 -11.87
CA GLY A 37 -1.78 -7.24 -11.22
C GLY A 37 -1.08 -7.10 -9.87
N PHE A 38 -0.21 -8.04 -9.48
CA PHE A 38 0.54 -7.98 -8.22
C PHE A 38 1.50 -6.79 -8.18
N VAL A 39 2.25 -6.58 -9.27
CA VAL A 39 3.20 -5.45 -9.42
C VAL A 39 2.49 -4.09 -9.28
N TYR A 40 1.23 -4.02 -9.71
CA TYR A 40 0.42 -2.80 -9.66
C TYR A 40 -0.44 -2.68 -8.39
N GLY A 41 -0.32 -3.60 -7.44
CA GLY A 41 -1.10 -3.59 -6.20
C GLY A 41 -2.57 -4.00 -6.34
N LEU A 42 -3.01 -4.48 -7.52
CA LEU A 42 -4.42 -4.76 -7.84
C LEU A 42 -4.83 -6.22 -7.62
N ASN A 43 -3.87 -7.15 -7.72
CA ASN A 43 -4.03 -8.57 -7.36
C ASN A 43 -5.14 -9.36 -8.08
N ILE A 44 -5.58 -8.95 -9.27
CA ILE A 44 -6.73 -9.51 -10.00
C ILE A 44 -6.70 -11.02 -10.28
N LYS A 45 -5.52 -11.61 -10.45
CA LYS A 45 -5.32 -13.03 -10.76
C LYS A 45 -4.26 -13.63 -9.85
N PHE A 46 -4.06 -14.94 -10.00
CA PHE A 46 -3.14 -15.73 -9.20
C PHE A 46 -2.52 -16.84 -10.09
N PRO A 47 -1.44 -17.52 -9.64
CA PRO A 47 -0.78 -18.56 -10.42
C PRO A 47 -1.72 -19.70 -10.80
N ARG A 48 -1.63 -20.18 -12.04
CA ARG A 48 -2.58 -21.15 -12.62
C ARG A 48 -2.63 -22.50 -11.89
N PHE A 49 -1.56 -22.88 -11.21
CA PHE A 49 -1.48 -24.14 -10.46
C PHE A 49 -2.26 -24.12 -9.14
N ILE A 50 -2.77 -22.96 -8.74
CA ILE A 50 -3.60 -22.82 -7.53
C ILE A 50 -5.06 -23.14 -7.85
N HIS A 51 -5.60 -24.09 -7.09
CA HIS A 51 -6.99 -24.50 -7.16
C HIS A 51 -7.72 -24.03 -5.90
N PRO A 52 -8.44 -22.89 -5.93
CA PRO A 52 -9.10 -22.34 -4.76
C PRO A 52 -10.37 -23.12 -4.40
N GLU A 53 -10.74 -23.10 -3.12
CA GLU A 53 -11.97 -23.77 -2.64
C GLU A 53 -13.22 -22.89 -2.79
N HIS A 54 -13.02 -21.59 -2.96
CA HIS A 54 -14.06 -20.58 -3.13
C HIS A 54 -13.56 -19.48 -4.07
N LYS A 55 -14.42 -18.51 -4.38
CA LYS A 55 -14.00 -17.32 -5.12
C LYS A 55 -13.10 -16.47 -4.22
N LEU A 56 -11.81 -16.41 -4.56
CA LEU A 56 -10.83 -15.66 -3.77
C LEU A 56 -11.07 -14.14 -3.79
N SER A 57 -10.88 -13.49 -2.65
CA SER A 57 -10.78 -12.04 -2.53
C SER A 57 -9.43 -11.51 -3.03
N GLU A 58 -9.29 -10.20 -3.25
CA GLU A 58 -8.04 -9.62 -3.76
C GLU A 58 -6.86 -9.77 -2.78
N ASP A 59 -7.13 -9.73 -1.46
CA ASP A 59 -6.12 -10.00 -0.43
C ASP A 59 -5.68 -11.46 -0.43
N GLU A 60 -6.60 -12.42 -0.61
CA GLU A 60 -6.25 -13.83 -0.70
C GLU A 60 -5.36 -14.10 -1.91
N LYS A 61 -5.62 -13.42 -3.04
CA LYS A 61 -4.76 -13.47 -4.21
C LYS A 61 -3.41 -12.79 -3.95
N ALA A 62 -3.39 -11.66 -3.25
CA ALA A 62 -2.15 -10.97 -2.86
C ALA A 62 -1.24 -11.88 -2.01
N LYS A 63 -1.80 -12.62 -1.04
CA LYS A 63 -1.06 -13.60 -0.22
C LYS A 63 -0.41 -14.68 -1.10
N ILE A 64 -1.18 -15.21 -2.04
CA ILE A 64 -0.70 -16.23 -2.98
C ILE A 64 0.41 -15.67 -3.88
N ASN A 65 0.18 -14.50 -4.48
CA ASN A 65 1.12 -13.86 -5.39
C ASN A 65 2.43 -13.49 -4.68
N LEU A 66 2.37 -12.96 -3.46
CA LEU A 66 3.55 -12.67 -2.65
C LEU A 66 4.34 -13.95 -2.35
N LEU A 67 3.68 -14.98 -1.82
CA LEU A 67 4.36 -16.24 -1.49
C LEU A 67 4.99 -16.89 -2.73
N ALA A 68 4.27 -16.89 -3.86
CA ALA A 68 4.80 -17.39 -5.13
C ALA A 68 6.00 -16.56 -5.61
N ALA A 69 5.91 -15.23 -5.58
CA ALA A 69 6.99 -14.35 -5.97
C ALA A 69 8.26 -14.58 -5.13
N LEU A 70 8.11 -14.67 -3.81
CA LEU A 70 9.21 -14.99 -2.89
C LEU A 70 9.78 -16.38 -3.17
N TYR A 71 8.94 -17.40 -3.37
CA TYR A 71 9.40 -18.77 -3.63
C TYR A 71 10.21 -18.87 -4.92
N TYR A 72 9.70 -18.36 -6.04
CA TYR A 72 10.43 -18.45 -7.30
C TYR A 72 11.69 -17.57 -7.29
N THR A 73 11.67 -16.42 -6.60
CA THR A 73 12.87 -15.62 -6.32
C THR A 73 13.92 -16.45 -5.57
N TYR A 74 13.54 -17.10 -4.47
CA TYR A 74 14.43 -18.01 -3.73
C TYR A 74 15.02 -19.09 -4.64
N ARG A 75 14.17 -19.73 -5.44
CA ARG A 75 14.59 -20.78 -6.37
C ARG A 75 15.63 -20.29 -7.37
N PHE A 76 15.44 -19.10 -7.93
CA PHE A 76 16.36 -18.56 -8.93
C PHE A 76 17.70 -18.17 -8.31
N GLU A 77 17.72 -17.55 -7.12
CA GLU A 77 18.99 -17.22 -6.44
C GLU A 77 19.72 -18.44 -5.90
N LYS A 78 19.01 -19.32 -5.20
CA LYS A 78 19.61 -20.45 -4.47
C LYS A 78 19.70 -21.73 -5.29
N LYS A 79 19.07 -21.76 -6.48
CA LYS A 79 18.99 -22.94 -7.35
C LYS A 79 18.50 -24.19 -6.61
N SER A 80 17.58 -23.99 -5.67
CA SER A 80 17.05 -25.03 -4.77
C SER A 80 15.53 -25.04 -4.81
N THR A 81 14.92 -26.23 -4.80
CA THR A 81 13.48 -26.45 -4.67
C THR A 81 13.06 -26.87 -3.26
N ASP A 82 13.97 -26.83 -2.29
CA ASP A 82 13.67 -27.17 -0.90
C ASP A 82 12.72 -26.12 -0.29
N PHE A 83 11.46 -26.50 -0.16
CA PHE A 83 10.41 -25.63 0.37
C PHE A 83 10.65 -25.26 1.84
N ASN A 84 11.19 -26.17 2.66
CA ASN A 84 11.45 -25.86 4.07
C ASN A 84 12.60 -24.86 4.21
N ALA A 85 13.66 -25.02 3.42
CA ALA A 85 14.77 -24.06 3.39
C ALA A 85 14.30 -22.68 2.90
N PHE A 86 13.39 -22.64 1.91
CA PHE A 86 12.71 -21.41 1.49
C PHE A 86 11.94 -20.74 2.63
N LEU A 87 11.10 -21.49 3.37
CA LEU A 87 10.33 -20.94 4.49
C LEU A 87 11.25 -20.34 5.57
N ILE A 88 12.34 -21.03 5.92
CA ILE A 88 13.32 -20.52 6.88
C ILE A 88 13.96 -19.21 6.35
N ALA A 89 14.34 -19.17 5.07
CA ALA A 89 14.95 -17.99 4.48
C ALA A 89 14.01 -16.76 4.47
N VAL A 90 12.73 -16.95 4.14
CA VAL A 90 11.73 -15.86 4.18
C VAL A 90 11.47 -15.41 5.62
N PHE A 91 11.40 -16.34 6.56
CA PHE A 91 11.18 -16.00 7.96
C PHE A 91 12.35 -15.17 8.51
N GLN A 92 13.58 -15.58 8.24
CA GLN A 92 14.77 -14.82 8.65
C GLN A 92 14.83 -13.45 7.95
N PHE A 93 14.53 -13.41 6.65
CA PHE A 93 14.47 -12.16 5.89
C PHE A 93 13.58 -11.12 6.58
N TYR A 94 12.36 -11.49 6.95
CA TYR A 94 11.44 -10.55 7.59
C TYR A 94 11.82 -10.19 9.04
N GLN A 95 12.58 -11.03 9.74
CA GLN A 95 13.18 -10.67 11.03
C GLN A 95 14.29 -9.63 10.87
N ASP A 96 15.19 -9.86 9.91
CA ASP A 96 16.34 -9.01 9.64
C ASP A 96 15.94 -7.67 9.00
N LEU A 97 14.83 -7.64 8.29
CA LEU A 97 14.25 -6.42 7.70
C LEU A 97 13.75 -5.42 8.76
N GLY A 98 13.83 -5.75 10.05
CA GLY A 98 13.53 -4.77 11.09
C GLY A 98 12.05 -4.46 11.23
N LEU A 99 11.14 -5.37 10.86
CA LEU A 99 9.71 -5.30 11.26
C LEU A 99 9.49 -5.37 12.80
N ASN A 100 10.58 -5.21 13.57
CA ASN A 100 10.72 -5.11 15.01
C ASN A 100 10.16 -3.80 15.58
N LYS A 101 8.86 -3.55 15.36
CA LYS A 101 8.07 -3.02 16.48
C LYS A 101 7.83 -4.21 17.41
N ILE A 102 8.53 -4.22 18.54
CA ILE A 102 8.65 -5.26 19.58
C ILE A 102 7.32 -5.99 19.97
N SER A 103 6.15 -5.44 19.64
CA SER A 103 4.84 -6.08 19.83
C SER A 103 4.47 -7.13 18.75
N PHE A 104 5.03 -7.02 17.54
CA PHE A 104 4.72 -7.84 16.36
C PHE A 104 5.31 -9.26 16.45
N LEU A 105 6.64 -9.39 16.64
CA LEU A 105 7.30 -10.69 16.72
C LEU A 105 6.86 -11.51 17.93
N ASN A 106 6.60 -10.87 19.08
CA ASN A 106 6.17 -11.56 20.30
C ASN A 106 4.83 -12.31 20.14
N LYS A 107 3.98 -11.93 19.18
CA LYS A 107 2.73 -12.64 18.84
C LYS A 107 2.91 -13.75 17.80
N LEU A 108 3.98 -13.70 17.00
CA LEU A 108 4.28 -14.68 15.95
C LEU A 108 4.87 -15.98 16.52
N PHE A 109 5.52 -15.94 17.70
CA PHE A 109 6.07 -17.13 18.38
C PHE A 109 5.04 -18.12 18.95
N VAL A 110 3.74 -17.92 18.71
CA VAL A 110 2.67 -18.82 19.19
C VAL A 110 2.48 -20.07 18.28
N GLY A 111 3.11 -20.11 17.10
CA GLY A 111 3.08 -21.27 16.19
C GLY A 111 4.25 -22.23 16.39
N SER A 112 4.00 -23.54 16.24
CA SER A 112 5.04 -24.58 16.40
C SER A 112 5.88 -24.83 15.14
N LYS A 113 5.35 -24.47 13.96
CA LYS A 113 6.01 -24.64 12.66
C LYS A 113 6.27 -23.29 11.98
N THR A 114 7.36 -23.20 11.22
CA THR A 114 7.72 -22.00 10.44
C THR A 114 6.63 -21.61 9.44
N SER A 115 5.92 -22.59 8.84
CA SER A 115 4.79 -22.31 7.95
C SER A 115 3.67 -21.57 8.67
N ASP A 116 3.20 -22.04 9.83
CA ASP A 116 2.16 -21.36 10.63
C ASP A 116 2.56 -19.91 11.01
N GLN A 117 3.84 -19.69 11.30
CA GLN A 117 4.35 -18.36 11.63
C GLN A 117 4.37 -17.44 10.40
N LEU A 118 4.76 -17.98 9.24
CA LEU A 118 4.72 -17.26 7.97
C LEU A 118 3.31 -16.98 7.49
N GLU A 119 2.32 -17.82 7.79
CA GLU A 119 0.92 -17.55 7.47
C GLU A 119 0.45 -16.26 8.13
N LYS A 120 0.75 -16.11 9.42
CA LYS A 120 0.45 -14.90 10.18
C LYS A 120 1.25 -13.70 9.67
N LEU A 121 2.54 -13.90 9.39
CA LEU A 121 3.39 -12.83 8.87
C LEU A 121 2.89 -12.31 7.53
N ILE A 122 2.60 -13.20 6.57
CA ILE A 122 2.10 -12.83 5.24
C ILE A 122 0.72 -12.19 5.36
N ASP A 123 -0.15 -12.67 6.26
CA ASP A 123 -1.41 -11.99 6.56
C ASP A 123 -1.15 -10.52 6.97
N THR A 124 -0.21 -10.28 7.88
CA THR A 124 0.18 -8.92 8.30
C THR A 124 0.94 -8.11 7.25
N ARG A 125 1.57 -8.73 6.26
CA ARG A 125 2.23 -7.99 5.16
C ARG A 125 1.23 -7.55 4.10
N VAL A 126 0.28 -8.41 3.78
CA VAL A 126 -0.80 -8.13 2.81
C VAL A 126 -1.79 -7.14 3.40
N TYR A 127 -2.17 -7.36 4.66
CA TYR A 127 -2.89 -6.41 5.49
C TYR A 127 -1.87 -5.70 6.37
N LEU A 128 -1.39 -4.52 6.00
CA LEU A 128 -0.57 -3.71 6.91
C LEU A 128 -1.31 -3.65 8.26
N GLU A 129 -0.91 -4.40 9.29
CA GLU A 129 -1.69 -4.51 10.55
C GLU A 129 -1.52 -3.28 11.43
N ASP A 130 -0.45 -2.53 11.21
CA ASP A 130 -0.37 -1.15 11.68
C ASP A 130 -1.51 -0.30 11.06
N ASN A 131 -2.15 -0.77 9.99
CA ASN A 131 -3.46 -0.35 9.51
C ASN A 131 -4.53 -1.43 9.81
N VAL A 132 -4.94 -1.63 11.07
CA VAL A 132 -6.20 -2.38 11.46
C VAL A 132 -7.44 -1.87 10.68
N ILE A 133 -7.30 -0.71 10.06
CA ILE A 133 -8.12 -0.12 9.01
C ILE A 133 -8.37 -1.11 7.86
N SER A 134 -7.37 -1.76 7.30
CA SER A 134 -7.54 -2.65 6.14
C SER A 134 -8.52 -3.82 6.39
N LYS A 135 -8.45 -4.46 7.57
CA LYS A 135 -9.38 -5.54 7.99
C LYS A 135 -10.81 -5.02 8.28
N THR A 136 -10.96 -3.77 8.72
CA THR A 136 -12.26 -3.17 9.07
C THR A 136 -12.95 -2.49 7.88
N PHE A 137 -12.19 -2.11 6.83
CA PHE A 137 -12.65 -1.26 5.73
C PHE A 137 -12.90 -2.02 4.41
N ASN A 138 -13.08 -3.35 4.49
CA ASN A 138 -13.35 -4.26 3.36
C ASN A 138 -12.27 -4.19 2.27
N SER A 139 -11.25 -5.06 2.34
CA SER A 139 -10.38 -5.57 1.23
C SER A 139 -9.87 -4.61 0.12
N ILE A 140 -10.00 -3.29 0.27
CA ILE A 140 -9.70 -2.30 -0.78
C ILE A 140 -8.26 -1.81 -0.68
N ILE A 141 -7.64 -1.92 0.50
CA ILE A 141 -6.23 -1.57 0.73
C ILE A 141 -5.39 -2.84 0.74
N THR A 142 -5.08 -3.39 -0.44
CA THR A 142 -3.92 -4.27 -0.56
C THR A 142 -2.68 -3.39 -0.63
N ASN A 143 -1.62 -3.75 0.12
CA ASN A 143 -0.34 -3.03 0.06
C ASN A 143 0.11 -2.92 -1.41
N SER A 144 0.04 -1.73 -1.99
CA SER A 144 0.32 -1.51 -3.42
C SER A 144 1.82 -1.54 -3.72
N LEU A 145 2.65 -1.44 -2.68
CA LEU A 145 4.10 -1.48 -2.74
C LEU A 145 4.64 -2.86 -2.31
N LEU A 146 3.79 -3.88 -2.20
CA LEU A 146 4.18 -5.22 -1.72
C LEU A 146 5.23 -5.92 -2.59
N TYR A 147 5.41 -5.50 -3.85
CA TYR A 147 6.48 -6.00 -4.70
C TYR A 147 7.88 -5.54 -4.24
N ILE A 148 7.98 -4.46 -3.44
CA ILE A 148 9.23 -4.05 -2.78
C ILE A 148 9.78 -5.18 -1.91
N ASP A 149 8.93 -5.96 -1.24
CA ASP A 149 9.37 -7.13 -0.46
C ASP A 149 10.09 -8.15 -1.33
N VAL A 150 9.64 -8.36 -2.57
CA VAL A 150 10.25 -9.32 -3.52
C VAL A 150 11.61 -8.83 -3.99
N LEU A 151 11.72 -7.55 -4.34
CA LEU A 151 12.98 -6.93 -4.75
C LEU A 151 14.01 -6.94 -3.61
N THR A 152 13.56 -6.58 -2.42
CA THR A 152 14.36 -6.60 -1.20
C THR A 152 14.79 -8.02 -0.85
N PHE A 153 13.88 -8.99 -0.92
CA PHE A 153 14.22 -10.40 -0.66
C PHE A 153 15.25 -10.94 -1.67
N LYS A 154 15.14 -10.58 -2.96
CA LYS A 154 16.15 -10.93 -3.96
C LYS A 154 17.54 -10.42 -3.56
N ARG A 155 17.64 -9.15 -3.13
CA ARG A 155 18.90 -8.60 -2.61
C ARG A 155 19.38 -9.33 -1.38
N TYR A 156 18.51 -9.55 -0.41
CA TYR A 156 18.81 -10.25 0.84
C TYR A 156 19.43 -11.63 0.60
N LEU A 157 18.90 -12.39 -0.37
CA LEU A 157 19.43 -13.71 -0.71
C LEU A 157 20.87 -13.66 -1.25
N SER A 158 21.28 -12.56 -1.85
CA SER A 158 22.65 -12.35 -2.36
C SER A 158 23.56 -11.67 -1.33
N ASN A 159 23.06 -10.63 -0.66
CA ASN A 159 23.76 -9.87 0.36
C ASN A 159 22.78 -9.45 1.48
N PRO A 160 22.79 -10.14 2.64
CA PRO A 160 21.93 -9.80 3.77
C PRO A 160 22.23 -8.47 4.46
N SER A 161 23.41 -7.86 4.24
CA SER A 161 23.81 -6.65 4.97
C SER A 161 23.00 -5.42 4.55
N ALA A 162 22.65 -4.56 5.52
CA ALA A 162 21.98 -3.27 5.30
C ALA A 162 20.64 -3.36 4.54
N ILE A 163 19.92 -4.48 4.70
CA ILE A 163 18.69 -4.72 3.94
C ILE A 163 17.53 -3.80 4.36
N GLU A 164 17.45 -3.45 5.65
CA GLU A 164 16.50 -2.48 6.19
C GLU A 164 16.72 -1.09 5.56
N GLU A 165 17.97 -0.61 5.56
CA GLU A 165 18.34 0.66 4.93
C GLU A 165 18.04 0.66 3.43
N PHE A 166 18.30 -0.45 2.73
CA PHE A 166 17.93 -0.58 1.32
C PHE A 166 16.41 -0.47 1.13
N ALA A 167 15.61 -1.22 1.91
CA ALA A 167 14.17 -1.23 1.78
C ALA A 167 13.57 0.16 2.06
N GLU A 168 14.03 0.84 3.11
CA GLU A 168 13.67 2.23 3.38
C GLU A 168 14.01 3.16 2.21
N ASN A 169 15.24 3.11 1.71
CA ASN A 169 15.69 4.01 0.64
C ASN A 169 14.98 3.73 -0.68
N PHE A 170 14.66 2.46 -0.95
CA PHE A 170 13.90 2.09 -2.13
C PHE A 170 12.45 2.56 -2.04
N GLU A 171 11.81 2.42 -0.89
CA GLU A 171 10.46 2.93 -0.65
C GLU A 171 10.40 4.47 -0.71
N LYS A 172 11.40 5.19 -0.15
CA LYS A 172 11.55 6.66 -0.31
C LYS A 172 11.67 7.04 -1.78
N THR A 173 12.45 6.28 -2.55
CA THR A 173 12.61 6.49 -3.99
C THR A 173 11.29 6.29 -4.72
N ALA A 174 10.57 5.20 -4.45
CA ALA A 174 9.26 4.91 -5.04
C ALA A 174 8.26 6.05 -4.76
N MET A 175 8.20 6.56 -3.52
CA MET A 175 7.35 7.70 -3.18
C MET A 175 7.73 8.99 -3.89
N ASN A 176 9.03 9.30 -3.99
CA ASN A 176 9.49 10.46 -4.75
C ASN A 176 9.13 10.37 -6.23
N VAL A 177 9.20 9.18 -6.82
CA VAL A 177 8.74 8.93 -8.20
C VAL A 177 7.24 9.21 -8.32
N ILE A 178 6.43 8.67 -7.43
CA ILE A 178 4.96 8.88 -7.41
C ILE A 178 4.64 10.38 -7.29
N TYR A 179 5.20 11.09 -6.30
CA TYR A 179 4.94 12.52 -6.13
C TYR A 179 5.39 13.36 -7.33
N HIS A 180 6.59 13.11 -7.87
CA HIS A 180 7.07 13.86 -9.02
C HIS A 180 6.16 13.61 -10.23
N THR A 181 5.70 12.36 -10.40
CA THR A 181 4.76 12.00 -11.46
C THR A 181 3.43 12.73 -11.29
N LEU A 182 2.85 12.75 -10.09
CA LEU A 182 1.60 13.47 -9.81
C LEU A 182 1.75 14.98 -10.04
N ASN A 183 2.83 15.59 -9.55
CA ASN A 183 3.10 17.02 -9.71
C ASN A 183 3.42 17.43 -11.16
N SER A 184 3.75 16.47 -12.03
CA SER A 184 3.97 16.74 -13.46
C SER A 184 2.68 16.83 -14.27
N LYS A 185 1.53 16.43 -13.70
CA LYS A 185 0.21 16.54 -14.31
C LYS A 185 -0.41 17.92 -14.05
N GLU A 186 -1.45 18.30 -14.79
CA GLU A 186 -2.30 19.41 -14.36
C GLU A 186 -3.00 19.02 -13.04
N ASN A 187 -2.93 19.89 -12.02
CA ASN A 187 -3.42 19.60 -10.67
C ASN A 187 -4.90 19.19 -10.68
N HIS A 188 -5.18 17.91 -10.43
CA HIS A 188 -6.53 17.40 -10.21
C HIS A 188 -6.74 17.01 -8.73
N GLU A 189 -7.97 17.19 -8.22
CA GLU A 189 -8.34 16.82 -6.83
C GLU A 189 -8.07 15.33 -6.52
N ASN A 190 -7.94 14.49 -7.56
CA ASN A 190 -7.65 13.07 -7.44
C ASN A 190 -6.18 12.75 -7.17
N ASP A 191 -5.24 13.60 -7.55
CA ASP A 191 -3.81 13.33 -7.38
C ASP A 191 -3.44 13.22 -5.89
N HIS A 192 -4.01 14.09 -5.05
CA HIS A 192 -3.84 13.99 -3.59
C HIS A 192 -4.43 12.69 -3.01
N LYS A 193 -5.56 12.22 -3.54
CA LYS A 193 -6.16 10.96 -3.09
C LYS A 193 -5.31 9.75 -3.50
N LEU A 194 -4.66 9.83 -4.66
CA LEU A 194 -3.79 8.78 -5.18
C LEU A 194 -2.49 8.71 -4.40
N ALA A 195 -1.88 9.87 -4.09
CA ALA A 195 -0.75 9.95 -3.18
C ALA A 195 -1.06 9.30 -1.83
N HIS A 196 -2.21 9.63 -1.21
CA HIS A 196 -2.63 9.03 0.05
C HIS A 196 -2.84 7.50 -0.01
N LEU A 197 -3.23 6.94 -1.16
CA LEU A 197 -3.33 5.49 -1.35
C LEU A 197 -1.95 4.82 -1.30
N PHE A 198 -0.96 5.41 -1.95
CA PHE A 198 0.41 4.91 -1.90
C PHE A 198 1.07 5.13 -0.54
N GLU A 199 0.83 6.28 0.10
CA GLU A 199 1.26 6.54 1.48
C GLU A 199 0.71 5.48 2.46
N ALA A 200 -0.54 5.05 2.27
CA ALA A 200 -1.15 4.01 3.07
C ALA A 200 -0.51 2.62 2.86
N SER A 201 0.28 2.45 1.81
CA SER A 201 1.01 1.23 1.48
C SER A 201 2.45 1.22 2.01
N LEU A 202 2.91 2.32 2.62
CA LEU A 202 4.27 2.43 3.16
C LEU A 202 4.47 1.49 4.34
N THR A 203 5.63 0.83 4.35
CA THR A 203 6.04 -0.12 5.39
C THR A 203 7.23 0.40 6.18
N PHE A 204 8.25 0.88 5.48
CA PHE A 204 9.58 1.13 6.02
C PHE A 204 9.77 2.59 6.40
N ILE A 205 8.98 3.49 5.82
CA ILE A 205 9.02 4.91 6.15
C ILE A 205 7.73 5.42 6.78
N ASP A 206 7.86 6.39 7.67
CA ASP A 206 6.72 7.13 8.18
C ASP A 206 6.32 8.21 7.18
N SER A 207 5.09 8.11 6.66
CA SER A 207 4.48 9.09 5.76
C SER A 207 4.53 10.52 6.28
N GLU A 208 4.48 10.72 7.61
CA GLU A 208 4.52 12.07 8.20
C GLU A 208 5.92 12.71 8.15
N THR A 209 6.96 11.88 8.05
CA THR A 209 8.37 12.32 8.05
C THR A 209 8.96 12.40 6.65
N HIS A 210 8.30 11.77 5.67
CA HIS A 210 8.76 11.78 4.30
C HIS A 210 8.46 13.15 3.65
N THR A 211 9.52 13.88 3.32
CA THR A 211 9.43 15.08 2.48
C THR A 211 9.90 14.75 1.07
N PHE A 212 9.11 15.16 0.07
CA PHE A 212 9.51 15.05 -1.34
C PHE A 212 10.91 15.66 -1.55
N ASP A 213 11.83 14.86 -2.06
CA ASP A 213 13.18 15.28 -2.39
C ASP A 213 13.30 15.47 -3.90
N ALA A 214 13.38 16.72 -4.36
CA ALA A 214 13.51 17.04 -5.78
C ALA A 214 14.79 16.48 -6.43
N ASN A 215 15.82 16.15 -5.66
CA ASN A 215 17.11 15.66 -6.15
C ASN A 215 17.24 14.14 -6.09
N TYR A 216 16.15 13.40 -5.85
CA TYR A 216 16.20 11.94 -5.78
C TYR A 216 16.77 11.27 -7.04
N ARG A 217 16.64 11.93 -8.20
CA ARG A 217 17.10 11.43 -9.50
C ARG A 217 18.61 11.17 -9.54
N ASP A 218 19.41 11.97 -8.84
CA ASP A 218 20.87 11.82 -8.79
C ASP A 218 21.31 10.52 -8.11
N ARG A 219 20.42 9.90 -7.33
CA ARG A 219 20.67 8.66 -6.59
C ARG A 219 20.16 7.40 -7.31
N LEU A 220 19.32 7.55 -8.34
CA LEU A 220 18.69 6.41 -9.04
C LEU A 220 19.69 5.51 -9.77
N GLN A 221 20.78 6.08 -10.28
CA GLN A 221 21.62 5.36 -11.25
C GLN A 221 22.70 4.49 -10.64
N LYS A 222 23.15 4.76 -9.40
CA LYS A 222 24.41 4.17 -8.91
C LYS A 222 24.25 2.75 -8.37
N ASP A 223 23.10 2.40 -7.78
CA ASP A 223 22.95 1.14 -7.05
C ASP A 223 21.75 0.29 -7.47
N LEU A 224 20.90 0.73 -8.41
CA LEU A 224 19.69 -0.02 -8.81
C LEU A 224 19.96 -1.05 -9.91
N SER A 225 19.45 -2.26 -9.70
CA SER A 225 19.41 -3.34 -10.68
C SER A 225 18.38 -3.06 -11.80
N PRO A 226 18.47 -3.73 -12.96
CA PRO A 226 17.54 -3.52 -14.06
C PRO A 226 16.06 -3.70 -13.68
N ILE A 227 15.75 -4.69 -12.83
CA ILE A 227 14.37 -4.98 -12.42
C ILE A 227 13.82 -3.93 -11.45
N GLU A 228 14.66 -3.37 -10.59
CA GLU A 228 14.27 -2.28 -9.68
C GLU A 228 13.98 -1.00 -10.47
N LYS A 229 14.81 -0.72 -11.48
CA LYS A 229 14.57 0.37 -12.42
C LYS A 229 13.26 0.18 -13.19
N GLN A 230 13.02 -1.04 -13.66
CA GLN A 230 11.78 -1.39 -14.36
C GLN A 230 10.56 -1.17 -13.46
N TYR A 231 10.62 -1.64 -12.21
CA TYR A 231 9.55 -1.42 -11.24
C TYR A 231 9.26 0.06 -10.95
N LEU A 232 10.30 0.90 -10.80
CA LEU A 232 10.11 2.34 -10.61
C LEU A 232 9.45 3.00 -11.84
N LEU A 233 9.81 2.57 -13.05
CA LEU A 233 9.18 3.06 -14.28
C LEU A 233 7.73 2.59 -14.40
N ASP A 234 7.44 1.33 -14.05
CA ASP A 234 6.08 0.78 -13.98
C ASP A 234 5.22 1.56 -12.97
N LEU A 235 5.77 1.95 -11.81
CA LEU A 235 5.09 2.80 -10.83
C LEU A 235 4.78 4.21 -11.36
N ALA A 236 5.72 4.84 -12.06
CA ALA A 236 5.49 6.13 -12.71
C ALA A 236 4.38 6.03 -13.76
N ALA A 237 4.46 5.03 -14.64
CA ALA A 237 3.48 4.82 -15.69
C ALA A 237 2.09 4.48 -15.14
N LEU A 238 2.00 3.65 -14.09
CA LEU A 238 0.77 3.37 -13.34
C LEU A 238 0.15 4.64 -12.77
N THR A 239 0.99 5.50 -12.18
CA THR A 239 0.55 6.75 -11.56
C THR A 239 -0.06 7.71 -12.59
N ILE A 240 0.49 7.76 -13.81
CA ILE A 240 -0.06 8.56 -14.91
C ILE A 240 -1.31 7.93 -15.54
N TRP A 241 -1.32 6.61 -15.72
CA TRP A 241 -2.42 5.90 -16.35
C TRP A 241 -3.77 6.12 -15.63
N GLU A 242 -3.79 6.40 -14.32
CA GLU A 242 -5.03 6.65 -13.58
C GLU A 242 -5.95 7.68 -14.26
N ASP A 243 -5.37 8.67 -14.95
CA ASP A 243 -6.07 9.74 -15.65
C ASP A 243 -6.46 9.39 -17.11
N HIS A 244 -5.96 8.27 -17.64
CA HIS A 244 -6.26 7.74 -18.99
C HIS A 244 -6.05 8.71 -20.17
N SER A 245 -5.31 9.79 -19.97
CA SER A 245 -4.98 10.71 -21.05
C SER A 245 -3.73 10.21 -21.78
N ILE A 246 -3.87 9.98 -23.09
CA ILE A 246 -2.76 9.62 -23.98
C ILE A 246 -1.66 10.68 -23.87
N ASP A 247 -2.05 11.96 -23.80
CA ASP A 247 -1.16 13.10 -23.67
C ASP A 247 -0.26 13.00 -22.42
N TYR A 248 -0.76 12.49 -21.29
CA TYR A 248 0.05 12.30 -20.08
C TYR A 248 0.95 11.07 -20.14
N MET A 249 0.49 9.97 -20.75
CA MET A 249 1.35 8.81 -21.02
C MET A 249 2.48 9.18 -21.99
N GLU A 250 2.25 10.15 -22.86
CA GLU A 250 3.25 10.73 -23.75
C GLU A 250 4.07 11.87 -23.12
N SER A 251 3.87 12.19 -21.84
CA SER A 251 4.53 13.32 -21.19
C SER A 251 6.06 13.23 -21.26
N GLU A 252 6.69 14.37 -21.51
CA GLU A 252 8.15 14.52 -21.50
C GLU A 252 8.75 14.01 -20.17
N PHE A 253 8.00 14.13 -19.07
CA PHE A 253 8.38 13.62 -17.76
C PHE A 253 8.67 12.11 -17.76
N ILE A 254 7.73 11.25 -18.21
CA ILE A 254 7.94 9.79 -18.19
C ILE A 254 9.12 9.41 -19.07
N TYR A 255 9.18 9.96 -20.28
CA TYR A 255 10.26 9.63 -21.22
C TYR A 255 11.61 10.07 -20.69
N GLN A 256 11.71 11.25 -20.07
CA GLN A 256 12.93 11.71 -19.44
C GLN A 256 13.29 10.84 -18.23
N PHE A 257 12.32 10.49 -17.39
CA PHE A 257 12.53 9.62 -16.23
C PHE A 257 13.00 8.22 -16.63
N GLY A 258 12.37 7.60 -17.63
CA GLY A 258 12.79 6.30 -18.16
C GLY A 258 14.20 6.37 -18.77
N LYS A 259 14.53 7.46 -19.47
CA LYS A 259 15.89 7.71 -19.97
C LYS A 259 16.89 7.86 -18.83
N ASP A 260 16.54 8.56 -17.75
CA ASP A 260 17.37 8.70 -16.55
C ASP A 260 17.61 7.33 -15.87
N LEU A 261 16.71 6.37 -16.02
CA LEU A 261 16.90 5.00 -15.54
C LEU A 261 17.75 4.14 -16.49
N GLY A 262 17.93 4.58 -17.73
CA GLY A 262 18.73 3.91 -18.77
C GLY A 262 17.90 3.15 -19.82
N PHE A 263 16.59 3.36 -19.88
CA PHE A 263 15.72 2.75 -20.89
C PHE A 263 15.76 3.55 -22.21
N THR A 264 15.63 2.83 -23.31
CA THR A 264 15.41 3.41 -24.64
C THR A 264 13.97 3.89 -24.79
N LYS A 265 13.74 4.81 -25.73
CA LYS A 265 12.39 5.31 -26.04
C LYS A 265 11.40 4.17 -26.36
N ASN A 266 11.86 3.13 -27.05
CA ASN A 266 11.02 2.00 -27.43
C ASN A 266 10.65 1.13 -26.20
N GLU A 267 11.60 0.88 -25.30
CA GLU A 267 11.32 0.13 -24.05
C GLU A 267 10.32 0.89 -23.17
N ILE A 268 10.45 2.21 -23.06
CA ILE A 268 9.50 3.07 -22.32
C ILE A 268 8.11 2.97 -22.96
N ALA A 269 8.02 3.07 -24.29
CA ALA A 269 6.76 2.95 -25.01
C ALA A 269 6.10 1.56 -24.82
N THR A 270 6.89 0.49 -24.80
CA THR A 270 6.37 -0.86 -24.51
C THR A 270 5.83 -0.98 -23.09
N ILE A 271 6.51 -0.42 -22.09
CA ILE A 271 6.04 -0.42 -20.69
C ILE A 271 4.70 0.33 -20.56
N LEU A 272 4.59 1.48 -21.23
CA LEU A 272 3.35 2.26 -21.28
C LEU A 272 2.20 1.49 -21.94
N ASP A 273 2.46 0.83 -23.07
CA ASP A 273 1.48 -0.01 -23.76
C ASP A 273 1.04 -1.20 -22.90
N ASP A 274 1.98 -1.89 -22.24
CA ASP A 274 1.70 -3.02 -21.34
C ASP A 274 0.71 -2.63 -20.24
N ILE A 275 0.90 -1.46 -19.63
CA ILE A 275 0.03 -0.92 -18.59
C ILE A 275 -1.36 -0.60 -19.16
N SER A 276 -1.44 0.13 -20.28
CA SER A 276 -2.70 0.43 -20.95
C SER A 276 -3.48 -0.84 -21.29
N VAL A 277 -2.83 -1.80 -21.93
CA VAL A 277 -3.41 -3.08 -22.34
C VAL A 277 -3.84 -3.89 -21.12
N PHE A 278 -3.04 -3.94 -20.06
CA PHE A 278 -3.41 -4.62 -18.81
C PHE A 278 -4.71 -4.04 -18.27
N PHE A 279 -4.80 -2.73 -18.15
CA PHE A 279 -5.96 -2.12 -17.56
C PHE A 279 -7.21 -2.22 -18.43
N GLU A 280 -7.11 -1.96 -19.73
CA GLU A 280 -8.22 -2.11 -20.68
C GLU A 280 -8.85 -3.51 -20.62
N LYS A 281 -8.00 -4.55 -20.59
CA LYS A 281 -8.45 -5.95 -20.47
C LYS A 281 -9.17 -6.23 -19.15
N ASN A 282 -8.83 -5.52 -18.09
CA ASN A 282 -9.33 -5.78 -16.74
C ASN A 282 -10.36 -4.73 -16.23
N LEU A 283 -10.69 -3.70 -17.02
CA LEU A 283 -11.73 -2.70 -16.73
C LEU A 283 -13.06 -3.33 -16.32
N LYS A 284 -13.45 -4.45 -16.93
CA LYS A 284 -14.70 -5.15 -16.62
C LYS A 284 -14.64 -5.93 -15.30
N ILE A 285 -13.44 -6.37 -14.91
CA ILE A 285 -13.17 -7.23 -13.74
C ILE A 285 -12.98 -6.40 -12.48
N ILE A 286 -12.50 -5.16 -12.61
CA ILE A 286 -12.31 -4.23 -11.49
C ILE A 286 -13.35 -3.09 -11.61
N PRO A 287 -14.53 -3.19 -10.95
CA PRO A 287 -15.57 -2.16 -11.00
C PRO A 287 -15.10 -0.77 -10.52
N HIS A 288 -14.03 -0.74 -9.72
CA HIS A 288 -13.42 0.51 -9.25
C HIS A 288 -12.71 1.28 -10.38
N LEU A 289 -12.13 0.58 -11.36
CA LEU A 289 -11.45 1.21 -12.51
C LEU A 289 -12.40 1.81 -13.56
N LYS A 290 -13.65 1.33 -13.65
CA LYS A 290 -14.60 1.74 -14.70
C LYS A 290 -14.93 3.23 -14.80
N ASN A 291 -14.69 4.02 -13.74
CA ASN A 291 -15.08 5.44 -13.71
C ASN A 291 -13.89 6.37 -13.45
N HIS A 292 -12.67 5.97 -13.85
CA HIS A 292 -11.46 6.83 -13.87
C HIS A 292 -11.27 7.65 -12.60
N ASN A 293 -11.20 6.96 -11.46
CA ASN A 293 -11.22 7.57 -10.13
C ASN A 293 -10.87 6.51 -9.07
N LEU A 294 -9.78 5.75 -9.27
CA LEU A 294 -9.41 4.66 -8.35
C LEU A 294 -9.22 5.24 -6.95
N ALA A 295 -8.49 6.35 -6.89
CA ALA A 295 -8.24 7.12 -5.69
C ALA A 295 -9.52 7.72 -5.07
N SER A 296 -10.46 8.21 -5.91
CA SER A 296 -11.72 8.78 -5.41
C SER A 296 -12.64 7.72 -4.82
N LYS A 297 -12.82 6.56 -5.49
CA LYS A 297 -13.64 5.47 -4.94
C LYS A 297 -13.02 4.83 -3.70
N PHE A 298 -11.69 4.77 -3.63
CA PHE A 298 -10.96 4.42 -2.44
C PHE A 298 -11.29 5.40 -1.30
N TYR A 299 -11.09 6.70 -1.55
CA TYR A 299 -11.35 7.76 -0.59
C TYR A 299 -12.82 7.79 -0.12
N ASP A 300 -13.78 7.55 -1.01
CA ASP A 300 -15.21 7.45 -0.68
C ASP A 300 -15.50 6.27 0.26
N SER A 301 -14.85 5.13 0.00
CA SER A 301 -14.99 3.93 0.83
C SER A 301 -14.42 4.17 2.23
N MET A 302 -13.26 4.84 2.31
CA MET A 302 -12.66 5.28 3.56
C MET A 302 -13.56 6.27 4.31
N SER A 303 -14.07 7.27 3.62
CA SER A 303 -14.99 8.27 4.16
C SER A 303 -16.25 7.63 4.74
N LYS A 304 -16.82 6.61 4.08
CA LYS A 304 -18.00 5.89 4.57
C LYS A 304 -17.75 5.18 5.90
N VAL A 305 -16.58 4.57 6.07
CA VAL A 305 -16.27 3.86 7.31
C VAL A 305 -15.87 4.83 8.42
N VAL A 306 -15.09 5.88 8.12
CA VAL A 306 -14.82 6.97 9.06
C VAL A 306 -16.12 7.60 9.55
N ASN A 307 -17.07 7.86 8.64
CA ASN A 307 -18.41 8.34 8.97
C ASN A 307 -19.13 7.39 9.94
N LYS A 308 -19.16 6.07 9.65
CA LYS A 308 -19.75 5.08 10.58
C LYS A 308 -19.08 5.10 11.96
N LEU A 309 -17.76 5.24 12.04
CA LEU A 309 -17.02 5.31 13.31
C LEU A 309 -17.38 6.58 14.10
N ILE A 310 -17.46 7.74 13.44
CA ILE A 310 -17.90 9.01 14.05
C ILE A 310 -19.33 8.85 14.58
N LEU A 311 -20.26 8.40 13.75
CA LEU A 311 -21.67 8.28 14.13
C LEU A 311 -21.87 7.30 15.30
N ARG A 312 -21.20 6.14 15.28
CA ARG A 312 -21.30 5.14 16.35
C ARG A 312 -20.76 5.64 17.68
N ASN A 313 -19.79 6.56 17.66
CA ASN A 313 -19.15 7.12 18.85
C ASN A 313 -19.58 8.57 19.13
N SER A 314 -20.57 9.09 18.41
CA SER A 314 -20.97 10.51 18.40
C SER A 314 -21.17 11.10 19.79
N LYS A 315 -21.90 10.41 20.68
CA LYS A 315 -22.15 10.86 22.06
C LYS A 315 -20.87 11.00 22.89
N ARG A 316 -19.96 10.02 22.78
CA ARG A 316 -18.67 10.06 23.50
C ARG A 316 -17.78 11.15 22.93
N LEU A 317 -17.69 11.22 21.60
CA LEU A 317 -16.95 12.28 20.90
C LEU A 317 -17.45 13.66 21.28
N GLN A 318 -18.76 13.91 21.31
CA GLN A 318 -19.32 15.19 21.73
C GLN A 318 -18.92 15.56 23.15
N LYS A 319 -18.98 14.60 24.09
CA LYS A 319 -18.57 14.82 25.48
C LYS A 319 -17.09 15.21 25.56
N GLU A 320 -16.21 14.39 25.01
CA GLU A 320 -14.76 14.61 25.06
C GLU A 320 -14.36 15.90 24.31
N LEU A 321 -14.98 16.20 23.17
CA LEU A 321 -14.72 17.43 22.41
C LEU A 321 -15.20 18.68 23.17
N SER A 322 -16.33 18.59 23.89
CA SER A 322 -16.84 19.72 24.70
C SER A 322 -15.91 20.11 25.85
N GLU A 323 -15.04 19.19 26.29
CA GLU A 323 -14.03 19.44 27.32
C GLU A 323 -12.82 20.23 26.78
N SER A 324 -12.67 20.36 25.45
CA SER A 324 -11.60 21.12 24.80
C SER A 324 -12.12 22.26 23.91
N LYS A 325 -12.24 23.46 24.49
CA LYS A 325 -12.67 24.68 23.77
C LYS A 325 -11.73 25.05 22.61
N GLU A 326 -10.43 24.85 22.76
CA GLU A 326 -9.45 25.12 21.70
C GLU A 326 -9.65 24.18 20.51
N LEU A 327 -9.84 22.88 20.77
CA LEU A 327 -10.04 21.89 19.71
C LEU A 327 -11.30 22.18 18.92
N VAL A 328 -12.41 22.48 19.61
CA VAL A 328 -13.67 22.86 18.98
C VAL A 328 -13.49 24.10 18.10
N ALA A 329 -12.80 25.13 18.59
CA ALA A 329 -12.53 26.34 17.81
C ALA A 329 -11.67 26.06 16.55
N LEU A 330 -10.66 25.20 16.65
CA LEU A 330 -9.83 24.82 15.50
C LEU A 330 -10.60 23.97 14.48
N ILE A 331 -11.42 23.03 14.95
CA ILE A 331 -12.30 22.22 14.10
C ILE A 331 -13.31 23.12 13.37
N SER A 332 -13.94 24.07 14.06
CA SER A 332 -14.85 25.03 13.43
C SER A 332 -14.13 25.99 12.47
N LYS A 333 -12.89 26.41 12.77
CA LYS A 333 -12.09 27.18 11.80
C LYS A 333 -11.83 26.40 10.50
N SER A 334 -11.61 25.10 10.61
CA SER A 334 -11.36 24.21 9.46
C SER A 334 -12.54 24.10 8.49
N THR A 335 -13.76 24.49 8.90
CA THR A 335 -14.93 24.52 7.99
C THR A 335 -14.97 25.76 7.11
N VAL A 336 -14.25 26.82 7.48
CA VAL A 336 -14.30 28.13 6.82
C VAL A 336 -13.01 28.43 6.07
N ARG A 337 -11.87 27.98 6.58
CA ARG A 337 -10.57 28.11 5.92
C ARG A 337 -9.67 26.92 6.21
N ASP A 338 -8.66 26.74 5.39
CA ASP A 338 -7.60 25.79 5.70
C ASP A 338 -6.83 26.20 6.97
N LEU A 339 -6.52 25.20 7.78
CA LEU A 339 -5.69 25.35 8.98
C LEU A 339 -4.20 25.46 8.59
N SER A 340 -3.45 26.27 9.32
CA SER A 340 -1.98 26.32 9.18
C SER A 340 -1.35 24.98 9.60
N ALA A 341 -0.08 24.74 9.22
CA ALA A 341 0.63 23.54 9.62
C ALA A 341 0.68 23.36 11.15
N GLU A 342 0.85 24.46 11.89
CA GLU A 342 0.84 24.48 13.35
C GLU A 342 -0.54 24.17 13.92
N GLU A 343 -1.60 24.76 13.34
CA GLU A 343 -2.99 24.48 13.74
C GLU A 343 -3.37 23.01 13.46
N LYS A 344 -2.98 22.47 12.31
CA LYS A 344 -3.19 21.04 11.96
C LYS A 344 -2.52 20.12 12.98
N LYS A 345 -1.26 20.40 13.33
CA LYS A 345 -0.51 19.61 14.32
C LYS A 345 -1.17 19.62 15.70
N LYS A 346 -1.69 20.78 16.13
CA LYS A 346 -2.47 20.90 17.37
C LYS A 346 -3.75 20.07 17.34
N VAL A 347 -4.54 20.19 16.26
CA VAL A 347 -5.78 19.42 16.09
C VAL A 347 -5.49 17.91 16.12
N GLN A 348 -4.46 17.46 15.39
CA GLN A 348 -4.05 16.05 15.38
C GLN A 348 -3.69 15.57 16.79
N SER A 349 -2.83 16.29 17.51
CA SER A 349 -2.42 15.91 18.87
C SER A 349 -3.61 15.78 19.81
N GLN A 350 -4.51 16.76 19.81
CA GLN A 350 -5.66 16.76 20.73
C GLN A 350 -6.71 15.70 20.34
N LEU A 351 -6.90 15.41 19.04
CA LEU A 351 -7.76 14.31 18.61
C LEU A 351 -7.20 12.94 18.99
N LEU A 352 -5.89 12.74 18.88
CA LEU A 352 -5.24 11.49 19.31
C LEU A 352 -5.46 11.23 20.80
N ASP A 353 -5.46 12.27 21.63
CA ASP A 353 -5.77 12.13 23.05
C ASP A 353 -7.22 11.69 23.30
N ILE A 354 -8.18 12.21 22.54
CA ILE A 354 -9.59 11.74 22.57
C ILE A 354 -9.70 10.29 22.09
N PHE A 355 -8.89 9.87 21.12
CA PHE A 355 -8.95 8.49 20.61
C PHE A 355 -8.45 7.46 21.63
N LYS A 356 -7.54 7.85 22.53
CA LYS A 356 -7.11 7.00 23.64
C LYS A 356 -8.26 6.64 24.58
N SER A 357 -9.26 7.51 24.73
CA SER A 357 -10.42 7.27 25.61
C SER A 357 -11.55 6.47 24.92
N ILE A 358 -11.50 6.29 23.60
CA ILE A 358 -12.55 5.60 22.82
C ILE A 358 -11.95 4.38 22.09
N PRO A 359 -12.12 3.14 22.60
CA PRO A 359 -11.47 1.95 22.06
C PRO A 359 -11.69 1.72 20.56
N SER A 360 -12.88 2.02 20.03
CA SER A 360 -13.13 1.85 18.60
C SER A 360 -12.52 2.92 17.69
N LEU A 361 -11.99 3.99 18.26
CA LEU A 361 -11.21 5.01 17.55
C LEU A 361 -9.70 4.82 17.75
N ALA A 362 -9.28 3.83 18.54
CA ALA A 362 -7.86 3.49 18.68
C ALA A 362 -7.20 3.12 17.35
N ILE A 363 -8.00 2.76 16.35
CA ILE A 363 -7.60 2.53 14.97
C ILE A 363 -6.89 3.73 14.31
N PHE A 364 -7.19 4.96 14.74
CA PHE A 364 -6.53 6.18 14.25
C PHE A 364 -5.15 6.41 14.89
N MET A 365 -4.84 5.71 15.99
CA MET A 365 -3.55 5.78 16.68
C MET A 365 -2.55 4.74 16.15
N LEU A 366 -2.99 3.85 15.27
CA LEU A 366 -2.13 2.85 14.66
C LEU A 366 -1.36 3.46 13.48
N PRO A 367 -0.17 2.95 13.13
CA PRO A 367 0.66 3.53 12.07
C PRO A 367 -0.03 3.48 10.70
N GLY A 368 -0.31 4.65 10.12
CA GLY A 368 -1.14 4.85 8.93
C GLY A 368 -2.58 5.32 9.22
N GLY A 369 -3.02 5.29 10.49
CA GLY A 369 -4.25 5.96 10.96
C GLY A 369 -4.24 7.49 10.80
N ALA A 370 -3.04 8.07 10.70
CA ALA A 370 -2.84 9.48 10.37
C ALA A 370 -3.46 9.88 9.02
N ILE A 371 -3.50 8.98 8.03
CA ILE A 371 -4.12 9.22 6.72
C ILE A 371 -5.64 9.40 6.85
N LEU A 372 -6.26 8.83 7.89
CA LEU A 372 -7.68 8.99 8.16
C LEU A 372 -8.00 10.26 8.96
N LEU A 373 -7.01 10.86 9.63
CA LEU A 373 -7.22 12.07 10.45
C LEU A 373 -7.78 13.24 9.62
N PRO A 374 -7.25 13.58 8.42
CA PRO A 374 -7.83 14.62 7.58
C PRO A 374 -9.30 14.36 7.23
N ILE A 375 -9.65 13.10 6.91
CA ILE A 375 -11.02 12.69 6.61
C ILE A 375 -11.91 12.89 7.85
N PHE A 376 -11.42 12.48 9.02
CA PHE A 376 -12.11 12.60 10.30
C PHE A 376 -12.36 14.07 10.65
N ILE A 377 -11.34 14.94 10.59
CA ILE A 377 -11.45 16.38 10.83
C ILE A 377 -12.47 17.03 9.89
N LYS A 378 -12.46 16.66 8.60
CA LYS A 378 -13.41 17.18 7.60
C LYS A 378 -14.86 16.73 7.84
N LEU A 379 -15.07 15.57 8.47
CA LEU A 379 -16.40 14.98 8.69
C LEU A 379 -17.00 15.32 10.06
N ILE A 380 -16.19 15.52 11.11
CA ILE A 380 -16.70 15.86 12.46
C ILE A 380 -17.70 17.04 12.44
N PRO A 381 -17.37 18.23 11.86
CA PRO A 381 -18.27 19.38 11.92
C PRO A 381 -19.62 19.12 11.24
N LYS A 382 -19.61 18.30 10.18
CA LYS A 382 -20.81 17.94 9.42
C LYS A 382 -21.72 16.99 10.19
N LEU A 383 -21.13 16.07 10.95
CA LEU A 383 -21.84 14.95 11.58
C LEU A 383 -22.19 15.19 13.06
N LEU A 384 -21.48 16.10 13.75
CA LEU A 384 -21.75 16.47 15.14
C LEU A 384 -22.24 17.94 15.31
N PRO A 385 -23.07 18.48 14.40
CA PRO A 385 -23.18 19.93 14.21
C PRO A 385 -23.70 20.74 15.40
N SER A 386 -24.53 20.15 16.26
CA SER A 386 -25.17 20.87 17.37
C SER A 386 -24.20 21.39 18.43
N SER A 387 -22.95 20.91 18.45
CA SER A 387 -21.91 21.35 19.40
C SER A 387 -20.79 22.20 18.80
N PHE A 388 -20.77 22.40 17.46
CA PHE A 388 -19.66 23.09 16.77
C PHE A 388 -20.06 24.40 16.09
N ASP A 389 -21.35 24.63 15.90
CA ASP A 389 -21.88 25.81 15.23
C ASP A 389 -23.08 26.36 16.00
N GLU A 390 -22.81 27.21 17.00
CA GLU A 390 -23.84 27.91 17.78
C GLU A 390 -24.73 28.82 16.90
N ASN A 391 -24.31 29.10 15.65
CA ASN A 391 -25.01 29.99 14.72
C ASN A 391 -25.64 29.24 13.53
N ARG A 392 -25.74 27.89 13.57
CA ARG A 392 -26.32 27.13 12.47
C ARG A 392 -27.83 27.36 12.37
N ILE A 393 -28.26 27.88 11.23
CA ILE A 393 -29.69 27.93 10.87
C ILE A 393 -30.10 26.52 10.44
N ASP A 394 -30.98 25.88 11.20
CA ASP A 394 -31.57 24.60 10.82
C ASP A 394 -32.34 24.77 9.51
N LYS A 395 -31.91 24.07 8.46
CA LYS A 395 -32.70 23.95 7.24
C LYS A 395 -33.82 22.95 7.53
N THR A 396 -35.02 23.47 7.75
CA THR A 396 -36.30 22.74 7.70
C THR A 396 -36.52 22.07 6.36
#